data_AF-A0A246KZ57-F1
#
_entry.id   AF-A0A246KZ57-F1
#
_cell.length_a   1.000
_cell.length_b   1.000
_cell.length_c   1.000
_cell.angle_alpha   90.00
_cell.angle_beta   90.00
_cell.angle_gamma   90.00
#
_symmetry.space_group_name_H-M   'P 1'
#
loop_
_entity.id
_entity.type
_entity.pdbx_description
1 polymer ?
#
loop_
_entity_poly.entity_id
_entity_poly.type
_entity_poly.pdbx_seq_one_letter_code
_entity_poly.pdbx_strand_id
1 'polypeptide(L)'
;MPVVERAYWDRARQSSRMQIPISAYVQQADGSTVQVAVLDAGVLAALHALGFQGQAPTLRAEVGDDISKARLFAALRDLGVAFAAGREWSPVEVFGWLCDHGLLEGPYLRIAWTDPQRYVVCSVMALSQAQAASTAN
;
A
#
# COMPACT_ATOMS: atom_id res chain seq x y z
N MET A 1 -6.86 -48.85 8.76
CA MET A 1 -6.88 -47.63 7.93
C MET A 1 -6.76 -46.42 8.87
N PRO A 2 -5.68 -45.64 8.79
CA PRO A 2 -5.22 -44.81 9.91
C PRO A 2 -5.91 -43.44 10.00
N VAL A 3 -6.06 -42.96 11.23
CA VAL A 3 -6.87 -41.83 11.68
C VAL A 3 -6.23 -40.45 11.44
N VAL A 4 -5.24 -40.36 10.54
CA VAL A 4 -4.32 -39.19 10.48
C VAL A 4 -4.74 -38.07 9.52
N GLU A 5 -5.80 -38.25 8.73
CA GLU A 5 -6.10 -37.35 7.60
C GLU A 5 -7.16 -36.27 7.89
N ARG A 6 -7.59 -36.11 9.15
CA ARG A 6 -8.56 -35.06 9.52
C ARG A 6 -7.90 -33.76 10.01
N ALA A 7 -6.61 -33.79 10.33
CA ALA A 7 -5.89 -32.62 10.84
C ALA A 7 -5.30 -31.70 9.75
N TYR A 8 -5.27 -32.14 8.49
CA TYR A 8 -4.62 -31.40 7.41
C TYR A 8 -5.54 -30.38 6.71
N TRP A 9 -6.87 -30.56 6.80
CA TRP A 9 -7.85 -29.66 6.17
C TRP A 9 -8.44 -28.58 7.09
N ASP A 10 -8.14 -28.63 8.40
CA ASP A 10 -8.67 -27.65 9.35
C ASP A 10 -7.79 -26.40 9.49
N ARG A 11 -6.50 -26.48 9.11
CA ARG A 11 -5.57 -25.34 9.20
C ARG A 11 -5.66 -24.36 8.04
N ALA A 12 -6.20 -24.77 6.89
CA ALA A 12 -6.33 -23.91 5.70
C ALA A 12 -7.64 -23.10 5.66
N ARG A 13 -8.60 -23.37 6.57
CA ARG A 13 -9.86 -22.63 6.68
C ARG A 13 -9.90 -21.59 7.80
N GLN A 14 -8.84 -21.47 8.57
CA GLN A 14 -8.61 -20.33 9.45
C GLN A 14 -7.73 -19.28 8.76
N SER A 15 -8.01 -19.02 7.48
CA SER A 15 -7.80 -17.69 6.91
C SER A 15 -8.85 -16.79 7.55
N SER A 16 -8.62 -16.50 8.84
CA SER A 16 -9.10 -15.30 9.51
C SER A 16 -9.14 -14.24 8.43
N ARG A 17 -10.33 -13.65 8.20
CA ARG A 17 -10.45 -12.37 7.53
C ARG A 17 -9.58 -11.40 8.32
N MET A 18 -8.27 -11.46 8.09
CA MET A 18 -7.30 -10.52 8.60
C MET A 18 -7.65 -9.27 7.81
N GLN A 19 -8.60 -8.51 8.35
CA GLN A 19 -8.63 -7.09 8.13
C GLN A 19 -7.23 -6.66 8.53
N ILE A 20 -6.34 -6.51 7.53
CA ILE A 20 -4.99 -6.01 7.76
C ILE A 20 -5.23 -4.64 8.38
N PRO A 21 -4.96 -4.45 9.68
CA PRO A 21 -5.26 -3.18 10.32
C PRO A 21 -4.30 -2.18 9.69
N ILE A 22 -4.87 -1.27 8.89
CA ILE A 22 -4.10 -0.22 8.24
C ILE A 22 -4.06 0.99 9.16
N SER A 23 -2.86 1.44 9.50
CA SER A 23 -2.67 2.61 10.38
C SER A 23 -2.96 3.92 9.65
N ALA A 24 -2.77 3.94 8.33
CA ALA A 24 -3.12 5.06 7.46
C ALA A 24 -3.30 4.56 6.03
N TYR A 25 -3.86 5.43 5.18
CA TYR A 25 -3.93 5.20 3.74
C TYR A 25 -3.71 6.47 2.94
N VAL A 26 -3.06 6.36 1.78
CA VAL A 26 -2.89 7.46 0.83
C VAL A 26 -4.22 7.67 0.11
N GLN A 27 -4.82 8.84 0.27
CA GLN A 27 -6.07 9.23 -0.41
C GLN A 27 -5.81 9.81 -1.80
N GLN A 28 -4.76 10.63 -1.92
CA GLN A 28 -4.45 11.36 -3.14
C GLN A 28 -2.94 11.45 -3.31
N ALA A 29 -2.46 11.36 -4.54
CA ALA A 29 -1.04 11.51 -4.88
C ALA A 29 -0.85 12.31 -6.18
N ASP A 30 -1.68 13.35 -6.32
CA ASP A 30 -1.76 14.15 -7.52
C ASP A 30 -0.57 15.10 -7.65
N GLY A 31 0.09 15.08 -8.81
CA GLY A 31 1.25 15.91 -9.12
C GLY A 31 2.32 15.89 -8.02
N SER A 32 2.58 17.07 -7.45
CA SER A 32 3.57 17.30 -6.39
C SER A 32 2.99 17.20 -4.98
N THR A 33 1.72 16.79 -4.81
CA THR A 33 1.08 16.73 -3.49
C THR A 33 0.63 15.31 -3.16
N VAL A 34 1.04 14.81 -2.00
CA VAL A 34 0.64 13.50 -1.48
C VAL A 34 -0.20 13.71 -0.22
N GLN A 35 -1.42 13.21 -0.23
CA GLN A 35 -2.36 13.32 0.89
C GLN A 35 -2.62 11.95 1.49
N VAL A 36 -2.45 11.86 2.81
CA VAL A 36 -2.64 10.64 3.60
C VAL A 36 -3.73 10.87 4.63
N ALA A 37 -4.59 9.87 4.77
CA ALA A 37 -5.55 9.78 5.84
C ALA A 37 -5.08 8.82 6.92
N VAL A 38 -5.02 9.34 8.13
CA VAL A 38 -4.54 8.61 9.31
C VAL A 38 -5.72 8.00 10.04
N LEU A 39 -5.62 6.70 10.26
CA LEU A 39 -6.59 5.92 11.03
C LEU A 39 -6.10 5.66 12.46
N ASP A 40 -4.79 5.54 12.65
CA ASP A 40 -4.13 5.31 13.93
C ASP A 40 -3.17 6.45 14.28
N ALA A 41 -3.29 7.02 15.48
CA ALA A 41 -2.47 8.15 15.89
C ALA A 41 -0.97 7.79 16.07
N GLY A 42 -0.62 6.50 16.20
CA GLY A 42 0.75 6.04 16.35
C GLY A 42 1.64 6.31 15.14
N VAL A 43 1.06 6.39 13.93
CA VAL A 43 1.81 6.71 12.70
C VAL A 43 2.00 8.22 12.48
N LEU A 44 1.33 9.09 13.25
CA LEU A 44 1.43 10.55 13.07
C LEU A 44 2.85 11.08 13.23
N ALA A 45 3.56 10.63 14.27
CA ALA A 45 4.93 11.07 14.51
C ALA A 45 5.86 10.68 13.35
N ALA A 46 5.68 9.47 12.81
CA ALA A 46 6.45 9.01 11.64
C ALA A 46 6.09 9.82 10.38
N LEU A 47 4.81 10.12 10.14
CA LEU A 47 4.39 10.94 9.01
C LEU A 47 4.96 12.35 9.10
N HIS A 48 4.91 12.98 10.27
CA HIS A 48 5.54 14.30 10.47
C HIS A 48 7.05 14.26 10.23
N ALA A 49 7.74 13.19 10.65
CA ALA A 49 9.17 13.01 10.38
C ALA A 49 9.47 12.83 8.88
N LEU A 50 8.53 12.27 8.11
CA LEU A 50 8.62 12.16 6.65
C LEU A 50 8.32 13.48 5.92
N GLY A 51 7.96 14.55 6.64
CA GLY A 51 7.64 15.86 6.06
C GLY A 51 6.16 16.08 5.77
N PHE A 52 5.27 15.20 6.25
CA PHE A 52 3.84 15.47 6.20
C PHE A 52 3.47 16.60 7.16
N GLN A 53 2.69 17.54 6.65
CA GLN A 53 2.16 18.69 7.36
C GLN A 53 0.63 18.61 7.41
N GLY A 54 0.04 19.20 8.45
CA GLY A 54 -1.40 19.17 8.71
C GLY A 54 -1.74 18.55 10.05
N GLN A 55 -3.01 18.18 10.22
CA GLN A 55 -3.52 17.56 11.45
C GLN A 55 -4.37 16.34 11.08
N ALA A 56 -4.35 15.31 11.93
CA ALA A 56 -5.23 14.16 11.81
C ALA A 56 -6.71 14.61 11.68
N PRO A 57 -7.53 13.93 10.86
CA PRO A 57 -7.24 12.67 10.18
C PRO A 57 -6.53 12.83 8.83
N THR A 58 -6.15 14.04 8.41
CA THR A 58 -5.67 14.27 7.04
C THR A 58 -4.37 15.07 7.01
N LEU A 59 -3.30 14.45 6.53
CA LEU A 59 -2.01 15.11 6.35
C LEU A 59 -1.64 15.19 4.88
N ARG A 60 -0.83 16.17 4.52
CA ARG A 60 -0.33 16.39 3.16
C ARG A 60 1.18 16.61 3.17
N ALA A 61 1.87 16.08 2.18
CA ALA A 61 3.27 16.34 1.92
C ALA A 61 3.41 16.91 0.51
N GLU A 62 4.22 17.95 0.37
CA GLU A 62 4.60 18.49 -0.93
C GLU A 62 5.94 17.90 -1.33
N VAL A 63 5.99 17.34 -2.53
CA VAL A 63 7.14 16.64 -3.09
C VAL A 63 7.38 17.12 -4.51
N GLY A 64 8.47 17.86 -4.69
CA GLY A 64 8.84 18.43 -6.00
C GLY A 64 9.52 17.46 -6.96
N ASP A 65 10.15 16.40 -6.44
CA ASP A 65 10.99 15.48 -7.21
C ASP A 65 10.44 14.04 -7.21
N ASP A 66 10.55 13.35 -8.35
CA ASP A 66 10.12 11.95 -8.49
C ASP A 66 10.90 11.00 -7.56
N ILE A 67 12.20 11.26 -7.35
CA ILE A 67 13.04 10.47 -6.43
C ILE A 67 12.57 10.65 -4.99
N SER A 68 12.26 11.88 -4.58
CA SER A 68 11.71 12.16 -3.26
C SER A 68 10.34 11.52 -3.10
N LYS A 69 9.53 11.48 -4.16
CA LYS A 69 8.21 10.84 -4.17
C LYS A 69 8.35 9.33 -3.99
N ALA A 70 9.27 8.70 -4.70
CA ALA A 70 9.60 7.29 -4.52
C ALA A 70 10.03 6.98 -3.09
N ARG A 71 10.99 7.74 -2.53
CA ARG A 71 11.44 7.54 -1.14
C ARG A 71 10.30 7.69 -0.14
N LEU A 72 9.44 8.69 -0.33
CA LEU A 72 8.26 8.90 0.52
C LEU A 72 7.31 7.71 0.44
N PHE A 73 7.01 7.22 -0.77
CA PHE A 73 6.15 6.06 -0.98
C PHE A 73 6.74 4.78 -0.38
N ALA A 74 8.05 4.59 -0.48
CA ALA A 74 8.74 3.45 0.12
C ALA A 74 8.65 3.48 1.65
N ALA A 75 8.80 4.66 2.26
CA ALA A 75 8.65 4.83 3.71
C ALA A 75 7.21 4.64 4.19
N LEU A 76 6.21 5.16 3.45
CA LEU A 76 4.80 4.91 3.73
C LEU A 76 4.47 3.42 3.71
N ARG A 77 5.00 2.70 2.72
CA ARG A 77 4.86 1.25 2.63
C ARG A 77 5.50 0.54 3.82
N ASP A 78 6.70 0.94 4.23
CA ASP A 78 7.40 0.36 5.39
C ASP A 78 6.61 0.55 6.70
N LEU A 79 5.94 1.71 6.82
CA LEU A 79 5.01 2.00 7.91
C LEU A 79 3.67 1.23 7.83
N GLY A 80 3.45 0.42 6.80
CA GLY A 80 2.21 -0.34 6.60
C GLY A 80 1.03 0.52 6.11
N VAL A 81 1.30 1.67 5.49
CA VAL A 81 0.27 2.54 4.90
C VAL A 81 -0.26 1.91 3.62
N ALA A 82 -1.59 1.89 3.45
CA ALA A 82 -2.23 1.39 2.24
C ALA A 82 -2.41 2.48 1.18
N PHE A 83 -2.38 2.12 -0.10
CA PHE A 83 -2.56 3.04 -1.22
C PHE A 83 -3.97 2.89 -1.78
N ALA A 84 -4.76 3.97 -1.77
CA ALA A 84 -6.12 3.95 -2.29
C ALA A 84 -6.13 3.77 -3.82
N ALA A 85 -7.01 2.90 -4.31
CA ALA A 85 -7.38 2.88 -5.71
C ALA A 85 -8.54 3.87 -5.93
N GLY A 86 -8.37 4.80 -6.87
CA GLY A 86 -9.31 5.87 -7.21
C GLY A 86 -9.60 5.93 -8.71
N ARG A 87 -10.31 6.99 -9.15
CA ARG A 87 -10.73 7.17 -10.56
C ARG A 87 -9.78 8.02 -11.39
N GLU A 88 -8.96 8.85 -10.76
CA GLU A 88 -8.08 9.82 -11.41
C GLU A 88 -6.72 9.76 -10.69
N TRP A 89 -5.65 9.48 -11.45
CA TRP A 89 -4.25 9.31 -11.00
C TRP A 89 -4.13 8.78 -9.56
N SER A 90 -4.53 7.53 -9.39
CA SER A 90 -4.58 6.89 -8.07
C SER A 90 -3.17 6.71 -7.49
N PRO A 91 -3.00 6.74 -6.16
CA PRO A 91 -1.72 6.43 -5.55
C PRO A 91 -1.16 5.06 -5.95
N VAL A 92 -2.03 4.10 -6.29
CA VAL A 92 -1.63 2.79 -6.86
C VAL A 92 -1.01 2.93 -8.25
N GLU A 93 -1.55 3.79 -9.11
CA GLU A 93 -1.02 4.04 -10.45
C GLU A 93 0.30 4.78 -10.40
N VAL A 94 0.40 5.79 -9.52
CA VAL A 94 1.65 6.51 -9.24
C VAL A 94 2.72 5.54 -8.73
N PHE A 95 2.37 4.65 -7.80
CA PHE A 95 3.29 3.63 -7.30
C PHE A 95 3.75 2.70 -8.43
N GLY A 96 2.82 2.25 -9.27
CA GLY A 96 3.12 1.41 -10.44
C GLY A 96 4.06 2.10 -11.42
N TRP A 97 3.83 3.39 -11.70
CA TRP A 97 4.69 4.19 -12.56
C TRP A 97 6.10 4.36 -11.98
N LEU A 98 6.22 4.64 -10.68
CA LEU A 98 7.51 4.71 -9.99
C LEU A 98 8.25 3.36 -10.01
N CYS A 99 7.51 2.27 -9.93
CA CYS A 99 8.06 0.91 -10.01
C CYS A 99 8.54 0.57 -11.42
N ASP A 100 7.80 0.96 -12.45
CA ASP A 100 8.16 0.79 -13.86
C ASP A 100 9.43 1.58 -14.22
N HIS A 101 9.58 2.77 -13.64
CA HIS A 101 10.79 3.59 -13.74
C HIS A 101 11.99 3.07 -12.92
N GLY A 102 11.84 1.96 -12.18
CA GLY A 102 12.91 1.39 -11.36
C GLY A 102 13.27 2.23 -10.12
N LEU A 103 12.42 3.19 -9.75
CA LEU A 103 12.62 4.03 -8.56
C LEU A 103 12.17 3.34 -7.27
N LEU A 104 11.35 2.29 -7.40
CA LEU A 104 10.72 1.64 -6.26
C LEU A 104 10.41 0.18 -6.57
N GLU A 105 10.63 -0.73 -5.62
CA GLU A 105 10.36 -2.16 -5.81
C GLU A 105 9.86 -2.78 -4.51
N GLY A 106 8.89 -3.70 -4.60
CA GLY A 106 8.45 -4.54 -3.48
C GLY A 106 6.93 -4.54 -3.23
N PRO A 107 6.45 -5.36 -2.28
CA PRO A 107 5.02 -5.54 -2.04
C PRO A 107 4.40 -4.30 -1.40
N TYR A 108 3.22 -3.89 -1.85
CA TYR A 108 2.49 -2.77 -1.26
C TYR A 108 1.08 -3.17 -0.89
N LEU A 109 0.49 -2.46 0.07
CA LEU A 109 -0.91 -2.65 0.44
C LEU A 109 -1.78 -1.78 -0.45
N ARG A 110 -2.69 -2.39 -1.19
CA ARG A 110 -3.72 -1.69 -1.95
C ARG A 110 -5.01 -1.70 -1.16
N ILE A 111 -5.60 -0.53 -0.93
CA ILE A 111 -6.96 -0.40 -0.39
C ILE A 111 -7.92 0.00 -1.51
N ALA A 112 -9.00 -0.77 -1.65
CA ALA A 112 -10.09 -0.47 -2.56
C ALA A 112 -11.39 -0.37 -1.75
N TRP A 113 -12.06 0.78 -1.86
CA TRP A 113 -13.36 0.99 -1.22
C TRP A 113 -14.44 0.33 -2.08
N THR A 114 -15.15 -0.65 -1.53
CA THR A 114 -16.34 -1.24 -2.19
C THR A 114 -17.59 -0.50 -1.77
N ASP A 115 -17.61 0.02 -0.54
CA ASP A 115 -18.70 0.79 0.05
C ASP A 115 -18.12 1.90 0.95
N PRO A 116 -18.87 2.96 1.29
CA PRO A 116 -18.40 4.02 2.19
C PRO A 116 -17.95 3.52 3.58
N GLN A 117 -18.46 2.37 4.02
CA GLN A 117 -18.09 1.71 5.28
C GLN A 117 -17.31 0.40 5.08
N ARG A 118 -17.05 -0.03 3.83
CA ARG A 118 -16.33 -1.27 3.55
C ARG A 118 -15.21 -1.03 2.57
N TYR A 119 -14.01 -1.39 3.02
CA TYR A 119 -12.83 -1.40 2.20
C TYR A 119 -12.22 -2.81 2.19
N VAL A 120 -11.56 -3.13 1.09
CA VAL A 120 -10.80 -4.35 0.91
C VAL A 120 -9.33 -3.95 0.82
N VAL A 121 -8.50 -4.51 1.70
CA VAL A 121 -7.04 -4.37 1.65
C VAL A 121 -6.48 -5.66 1.06
N CYS A 122 -5.74 -5.53 -0.04
CA CYS A 122 -5.00 -6.63 -0.65
C CYS A 122 -3.51 -6.29 -0.63
N SER A 123 -2.68 -7.23 -0.18
CA SER A 123 -1.24 -7.13 -0.43
C SER A 123 -0.99 -7.46 -1.90
N VAL A 124 -0.45 -6.49 -2.64
CA VAL A 124 -0.06 -6.66 -4.03
C VAL A 124 1.46 -6.81 -4.03
N MET A 125 1.94 -7.98 -4.46
CA MET A 125 3.34 -8.10 -4.85
C MET A 125 3.50 -7.33 -6.16
N ALA A 126 4.24 -6.22 -6.13
CA ALA A 126 4.69 -5.56 -7.36
C ALA A 126 5.64 -6.55 -8.06
N LEU A 127 5.10 -7.36 -8.96
CA LEU A 127 5.90 -8.13 -9.90
C LEU A 127 6.55 -7.10 -10.83
N SER A 128 7.82 -6.81 -10.60
CA SER A 128 8.63 -6.06 -11.55
C SER A 128 8.50 -6.78 -12.91
N GLN A 129 8.04 -6.06 -13.94
CA GLN A 129 7.85 -6.62 -15.29
C GLN A 129 9.13 -7.24 -15.87
N ALA A 130 10.29 -7.00 -15.26
CA ALA A 130 11.58 -7.58 -15.61
C ALA A 130 11.62 -9.13 -15.57
N GLN A 131 10.68 -9.81 -14.89
CA GLN A 131 10.65 -11.28 -14.88
C GLN A 131 9.81 -11.91 -16.02
N ALA A 132 9.12 -11.13 -16.85
CA ALA A 132 8.37 -11.69 -18.00
C ALA A 132 9.25 -11.94 -19.25
N ALA A 133 10.48 -11.44 -19.29
CA ALA A 133 11.34 -11.50 -20.46
C ALA A 133 12.47 -12.56 -20.41
N SER A 134 12.46 -13.50 -19.43
CA SER A 134 13.51 -14.53 -19.31
C SER A 134 13.03 -15.97 -19.58
N THR A 135 11.85 -16.16 -20.16
CA THR A 135 11.40 -17.47 -20.68
C THR A 135 10.88 -17.35 -22.11
N ALA A 136 11.69 -16.77 -22.99
CA ALA A 136 11.60 -16.99 -24.43
C ALA A 136 12.90 -16.50 -25.08
N ASN A 137 13.94 -17.35 -25.07
CA ASN A 137 14.77 -17.75 -26.21
C ASN A 137 16.17 -18.19 -25.75
#